data_AF-A0A4Y2BAT7-F1
#
_entry.id   AF-A0A4Y2BAT7-F1
#
_cell.length_a   1.000
_cell.length_b   1.000
_cell.length_c   1.000
_cell.angle_alpha   90.00
_cell.angle_beta   90.00
_cell.angle_gamma   90.00
#
_symmetry.space_group_name_H-M   'P 1'
#
loop_
_entity.id
_entity.type
_entity.pdbx_description
1 polymer ?
#
loop_
_entity_poly.entity_id
_entity_poly.type
_entity_poly.pdbx_seq_one_letter_code
_entity_poly.pdbx_strand_id
1 'polypeptide(L)'
;MSAAPSVHLDIVNSCSTDAFIGALKRFIARRGKPSDIYSDNGTNFVGANNELRKILKDLFNKESTGKIEDFIASEGIVWHFNPPATPHFGGLWEAGVKSLKSRLKRVVGNTVLTHEEFSTLVTQVEAVLNSRPLCNLSSDPNDDFVLTPAHFLVGSSLPR
;
A
#
# COMPACT_ATOMS: atom_id res chain seq x y z
N MET A 1 -18.95 3.85 11.16
CA MET A 1 -17.53 3.90 11.61
C MET A 1 -16.65 4.07 10.38
N SER A 2 -15.99 5.21 10.21
CA SER A 2 -14.97 5.36 9.16
C SER A 2 -13.66 4.78 9.69
N ALA A 3 -13.45 3.47 9.51
CA ALA A 3 -12.17 2.85 9.81
C ALA A 3 -11.14 3.38 8.81
N ALA A 4 -10.13 4.09 9.27
CA ALA A 4 -9.05 4.55 8.41
C ALA A 4 -8.15 3.35 8.05
N PRO A 5 -7.98 3.01 6.76
CA PRO A 5 -7.26 1.80 6.36
C PRO A 5 -5.80 1.81 6.83
N SER A 6 -5.19 0.64 6.97
CA SER A 6 -3.75 0.52 7.21
C SER A 6 -2.94 1.08 6.04
N VAL A 7 -1.75 1.62 6.32
CA VAL A 7 -0.85 2.20 5.32
C VAL A 7 0.45 1.41 5.28
N HIS A 8 0.96 1.18 4.07
CA HIS A 8 2.34 0.74 3.83
C HIS A 8 3.06 1.78 2.99
N LEU A 9 4.27 2.15 3.40
CA LEU A 9 5.13 3.11 2.74
C LEU A 9 6.43 2.39 2.33
N ASP A 10 6.83 2.58 1.09
CA ASP A 10 8.09 2.06 0.57
C ASP A 10 8.79 3.15 -0.22
N ILE A 11 10.12 3.19 -0.12
CA ILE A 11 10.94 4.15 -0.84
C ILE A 11 11.39 3.50 -2.14
N VAL A 12 11.21 4.23 -3.24
CA VAL A 12 11.65 3.82 -4.57
C VAL A 12 12.47 4.93 -5.20
N ASN A 13 13.51 4.55 -5.94
CA ASN A 13 14.46 5.49 -6.54
C ASN A 13 14.03 5.99 -7.93
N SER A 14 12.92 5.48 -8.47
CA SER A 14 12.34 5.95 -9.73
C SER A 14 10.85 5.62 -9.84
N CYS A 15 10.15 6.31 -10.74
CA CYS A 15 8.76 6.03 -11.09
C CYS A 15 8.65 5.04 -12.27
N SER A 16 9.54 4.05 -12.31
CA SER A 16 9.57 3.03 -13.38
C SER A 16 8.71 1.81 -13.01
N THR A 17 8.37 1.00 -14.02
CA THR A 17 7.72 -0.30 -13.84
C THR A 17 8.52 -1.21 -12.92
N ASP A 18 9.84 -1.35 -13.16
CA ASP A 18 10.73 -2.20 -12.36
C ASP A 18 10.78 -1.78 -10.89
N ALA A 19 10.88 -0.46 -10.64
CA ALA A 19 10.89 0.06 -9.29
C ALA A 19 9.58 -0.24 -8.54
N PHE A 20 8.44 -0.10 -9.23
CA PHE A 20 7.15 -0.47 -8.66
C PHE A 20 7.04 -1.99 -8.41
N ILE A 21 7.46 -2.84 -9.34
CA ILE A 21 7.45 -4.31 -9.15
C ILE A 21 8.30 -4.70 -7.95
N GLY A 22 9.47 -4.07 -7.78
CA GLY A 22 10.30 -4.25 -6.59
C GLY A 22 9.56 -3.90 -5.31
N ALA A 23 8.84 -2.77 -5.30
CA ALA A 23 8.03 -2.35 -4.15
C ALA A 23 6.86 -3.31 -3.87
N LEU A 24 6.15 -3.75 -4.91
CA LEU A 24 5.06 -4.72 -4.78
C LEU A 24 5.56 -6.06 -4.22
N LYS A 25 6.71 -6.56 -4.69
CA LYS A 25 7.33 -7.78 -4.14
C LYS A 25 7.63 -7.64 -2.65
N ARG A 26 8.18 -6.49 -2.24
CA ARG A 26 8.45 -6.20 -0.81
C ARG A 26 7.16 -6.07 0.00
N PHE A 27 6.11 -5.46 -0.55
CA PHE A 27 4.79 -5.41 0.08
C PHE A 27 4.24 -6.82 0.30
N ILE A 28 4.22 -7.66 -0.74
CA ILE A 28 3.70 -9.03 -0.67
C ILE A 28 4.46 -9.87 0.37
N ALA A 29 5.79 -9.75 0.39
CA ALA A 29 6.61 -10.46 1.37
C ALA A 29 6.33 -10.05 2.82
N ARG A 30 5.89 -8.80 3.07
CA ARG A 30 5.62 -8.28 4.43
C ARG A 30 4.15 -8.37 4.85
N ARG A 31 3.21 -8.25 3.90
CA ARG A 31 1.78 -8.05 4.14
C ARG A 31 0.91 -9.15 3.54
N GLY A 32 1.50 -10.06 2.76
CA GLY A 32 0.78 -11.07 2.00
C GLY A 32 0.34 -10.57 0.62
N LYS A 33 -0.07 -11.52 -0.23
CA LYS A 33 -0.53 -11.23 -1.59
C LYS A 33 -1.91 -10.54 -1.53
N PRO A 34 -2.08 -9.35 -2.14
CA PRO A 34 -3.40 -8.74 -2.24
C PRO A 34 -4.27 -9.52 -3.23
N SER A 35 -5.58 -9.58 -3.00
CA SER A 35 -6.54 -10.07 -4.00
C SER A 35 -6.74 -9.05 -5.11
N ASP A 36 -6.80 -7.76 -4.74
CA ASP A 36 -7.13 -6.66 -5.63
C ASP A 36 -6.13 -5.51 -5.49
N ILE A 37 -5.76 -4.90 -6.61
CA ILE A 37 -5.00 -3.65 -6.67
C ILE A 37 -5.84 -2.61 -7.41
N TYR A 38 -5.95 -1.42 -6.84
CA TYR A 38 -6.56 -0.25 -7.48
C TYR A 38 -5.50 0.81 -7.74
N SER A 39 -5.40 1.32 -8.97
CA SER A 39 -4.45 2.39 -9.31
C SER A 39 -5.00 3.35 -10.37
N ASP A 40 -4.33 4.49 -10.54
CA ASP A 40 -4.49 5.29 -11.75
C ASP A 40 -3.82 4.61 -12.96
N ASN A 41 -3.99 5.22 -14.14
CA ASN A 41 -3.42 4.75 -15.41
C ASN A 41 -1.94 5.18 -15.60
N GLY A 42 -1.20 5.40 -14.51
CA GLY A 42 0.24 5.67 -14.56
C GLY A 42 0.98 4.57 -15.34
N THR A 43 1.94 4.97 -16.16
CA THR A 43 2.64 4.06 -17.09
C THR A 43 3.41 2.95 -16.36
N ASN A 44 3.92 3.25 -15.17
CA ASN A 44 4.54 2.28 -14.26
C ASN A 44 3.56 1.19 -13.80
N PHE A 45 2.32 1.56 -13.45
CA PHE A 45 1.29 0.61 -13.03
C PHE A 45 0.76 -0.23 -14.19
N VAL A 46 0.51 0.41 -15.35
CA VAL A 46 0.10 -0.28 -16.58
C VAL A 46 1.19 -1.28 -17.01
N GLY A 47 2.45 -0.85 -17.00
CA GLY A 47 3.59 -1.72 -17.28
C GLY A 47 3.67 -2.91 -16.33
N ALA A 48 3.52 -2.68 -15.02
CA ALA A 48 3.60 -3.74 -14.01
C ALA A 48 2.47 -4.78 -14.17
N ASN A 49 1.24 -4.34 -14.42
CA ASN A 49 0.12 -5.24 -14.73
C ASN A 49 0.40 -6.07 -15.99
N ASN A 50 0.99 -5.47 -17.03
CA ASN A 50 1.34 -6.20 -18.25
C ASN A 50 2.43 -7.26 -18.00
N GLU A 51 3.46 -6.94 -17.21
CA GLU A 51 4.51 -7.89 -16.85
C GLU A 51 3.98 -9.05 -15.99
N LEU A 52 3.14 -8.76 -15.00
CA LEU A 52 2.48 -9.79 -14.19
C LEU A 52 1.66 -10.75 -15.07
N ARG A 53 0.86 -10.21 -15.99
CA ARG A 53 0.08 -11.01 -16.94
C ARG A 53 0.97 -11.85 -17.85
N LYS A 54 2.12 -11.32 -18.29
CA LYS A 54 3.08 -12.06 -19.12
C LYS A 54 3.68 -13.25 -18.36
N ILE A 55 4.16 -13.03 -17.13
CA ILE A 55 4.73 -14.11 -16.29
C ILE A 55 3.71 -15.23 -16.07
N LEU A 56 2.46 -14.87 -15.74
CA LEU A 56 1.40 -15.87 -15.54
C LEU A 56 1.11 -16.64 -16.83
N LYS A 57 1.03 -15.97 -17.98
CA LYS A 57 0.87 -16.64 -19.28
C LYS A 57 2.02 -17.60 -19.57
N ASP A 58 3.27 -17.19 -19.36
CA ASP A 58 4.45 -18.02 -19.64
C ASP A 58 4.50 -19.27 -18.72
N LEU A 59 4.05 -19.16 -17.47
CA LEU A 59 3.97 -20.28 -16.53
C LEU A 59 2.85 -21.27 -16.87
N PHE A 60 1.70 -20.79 -17.37
CA PHE A 60 0.51 -21.62 -17.63
C PHE A 60 0.35 -22.07 -19.09
N ASN A 61 1.11 -21.52 -20.04
CA ASN A 61 1.12 -21.91 -21.46
C ASN A 61 1.57 -23.37 -21.73
N LYS A 62 1.75 -24.22 -20.71
CA LYS A 62 1.96 -25.66 -20.89
C LYS A 62 0.67 -26.47 -21.03
N GLU A 63 -0.48 -26.00 -20.54
CA GLU A 63 -1.75 -26.74 -20.71
C GLU A 63 -2.97 -25.79 -20.84
N SER A 64 -3.57 -25.74 -22.03
CA SER A 64 -4.97 -25.32 -22.28
C SER A 64 -5.32 -23.82 -22.19
N THR A 65 -5.15 -23.11 -23.30
CA THR A 65 -5.43 -21.68 -23.52
C THR A 65 -6.85 -21.17 -23.18
N GLY A 66 -7.87 -22.03 -23.12
CA GLY A 66 -9.26 -21.61 -22.89
C GLY A 66 -9.67 -21.42 -21.42
N LYS A 67 -8.92 -21.98 -20.45
CA LYS A 67 -9.23 -21.89 -19.01
C LYS A 67 -8.30 -20.94 -18.26
N ILE A 68 -7.29 -20.42 -18.95
CA ILE A 68 -6.20 -19.63 -18.36
C ILE A 68 -6.63 -18.21 -18.03
N GLU A 69 -7.51 -17.56 -18.79
CA GLU A 69 -7.94 -16.19 -18.46
C GLU A 69 -8.79 -16.15 -17.18
N ASP A 70 -9.73 -17.09 -17.05
CA ASP A 70 -10.54 -17.25 -15.83
C ASP A 70 -9.71 -17.75 -14.64
N PHE A 71 -8.70 -18.60 -14.88
CA PHE A 71 -7.80 -19.12 -13.83
C PHE A 71 -6.74 -18.10 -13.37
N ILE A 72 -6.20 -17.29 -14.29
CA ILE A 72 -5.33 -16.14 -13.98
C ILE A 72 -6.11 -15.10 -13.18
N ALA A 73 -7.40 -14.91 -13.49
CA ALA A 73 -8.29 -14.09 -12.68
C ALA A 73 -8.61 -14.72 -11.31
N SER A 74 -8.67 -16.06 -11.20
CA SER A 74 -9.01 -16.75 -9.95
C SER A 74 -7.83 -16.97 -8.98
N GLU A 75 -6.58 -17.07 -9.48
CA GLU A 75 -5.36 -17.27 -8.66
C GLU A 75 -4.46 -16.01 -8.61
N GLY A 76 -4.73 -14.99 -9.43
CA GLY A 76 -3.92 -13.79 -9.60
C GLY A 76 -4.30 -12.62 -8.68
N ILE A 77 -3.61 -11.50 -8.88
CA ILE A 77 -3.98 -10.19 -8.31
C ILE A 77 -4.89 -9.52 -9.35
N VAL A 78 -6.14 -9.22 -9.00
CA VAL A 78 -7.07 -8.49 -9.89
C VAL A 78 -6.70 -7.02 -9.89
N TRP A 79 -6.35 -6.49 -11.07
CA TRP A 79 -5.96 -5.09 -11.20
C TRP A 79 -7.10 -4.24 -11.77
N HIS A 80 -7.49 -3.22 -11.02
CA HIS A 80 -8.51 -2.24 -11.35
C HIS A 80 -7.85 -0.90 -11.65
N PHE A 81 -8.06 -0.39 -12.86
CA PHE A 81 -7.61 0.95 -13.25
C PHE A 81 -8.77 1.93 -13.15
N ASN A 82 -8.50 3.10 -12.57
CA ASN A 82 -9.50 4.16 -12.51
C ASN A 82 -9.92 4.58 -13.93
N PRO A 83 -11.22 4.83 -14.18
CA PRO A 83 -11.66 5.42 -15.42
C PRO A 83 -10.93 6.73 -15.70
N PRO A 84 -10.59 7.04 -16.97
CA PRO A 84 -9.98 8.31 -17.33
C PRO A 84 -10.77 9.49 -16.73
N ALA A 85 -10.08 10.44 -16.09
CA ALA A 85 -10.66 11.64 -15.49
C ALA A 85 -11.66 11.43 -14.32
N THR A 86 -11.46 10.41 -13.48
CA THR A 86 -12.22 10.25 -12.22
C THR A 86 -11.36 10.46 -10.95
N PRO A 87 -11.06 11.73 -10.57
CA PRO A 87 -10.26 12.04 -9.37
C PRO A 87 -10.86 11.50 -8.06
N HIS A 88 -12.18 11.31 -8.02
CA HIS A 88 -12.89 10.92 -6.80
C HIS A 88 -12.59 9.50 -6.31
N PHE A 89 -12.04 8.61 -7.14
CA PHE A 89 -11.68 7.26 -6.70
C PHE A 89 -10.45 7.23 -5.78
N GLY A 90 -9.66 8.31 -5.74
CA GLY A 90 -8.39 8.34 -5.00
C GLY A 90 -8.39 8.89 -3.58
N GLY A 91 -9.53 9.32 -3.05
CA GLY A 91 -9.59 10.08 -1.81
C GLY A 91 -8.89 9.41 -0.60
N LEU A 92 -8.95 8.08 -0.48
CA LEU A 92 -8.32 7.36 0.63
C LEU A 92 -6.79 7.39 0.57
N TRP A 93 -6.19 7.03 -0.57
CA TRP A 93 -4.73 7.05 -0.69
C TRP A 93 -4.19 8.47 -0.83
N GLU A 94 -4.94 9.40 -1.41
CA GLU A 94 -4.60 10.83 -1.41
C GLU A 94 -4.56 11.41 0.01
N ALA A 95 -5.52 11.08 0.86
CA ALA A 95 -5.50 11.46 2.28
C ALA A 95 -4.29 10.84 3.02
N GLY A 96 -3.93 9.59 2.69
CA GLY A 96 -2.71 8.94 3.17
C GLY A 96 -1.44 9.69 2.76
N VAL A 97 -1.30 10.02 1.47
CA VAL A 97 -0.17 10.78 0.91
C VAL A 97 -0.09 12.18 1.54
N LYS A 98 -1.22 12.86 1.73
CA LYS A 98 -1.27 14.17 2.40
C LYS A 98 -0.79 14.07 3.86
N SER A 99 -1.21 13.04 4.58
CA SER A 99 -0.80 12.79 5.98
C SER A 99 0.71 12.52 6.08
N LEU A 100 1.25 11.69 5.18
CA LEU A 100 2.69 11.45 5.06
C LEU A 100 3.46 12.76 4.83
N LYS A 101 3.10 13.52 3.79
CA LYS A 101 3.78 14.78 3.43
C LYS A 101 3.76 15.78 4.57
N SER A 102 2.63 15.92 5.26
CA SER A 102 2.51 16.81 6.42
C SER A 102 3.45 16.40 7.55
N ARG A 103 3.54 15.10 7.84
CA ARG A 103 4.40 14.58 8.92
C ARG A 103 5.89 14.71 8.58
N LEU A 104 6.28 14.40 7.34
CA LEU A 104 7.64 14.61 6.85
C LEU A 104 8.03 16.09 6.95
N LYS A 105 7.19 17.02 6.47
CA LYS A 105 7.48 18.46 6.54
C LYS A 105 7.69 18.94 7.98
N ARG A 106 6.91 18.43 8.93
CA ARG A 106 7.02 18.80 10.35
C ARG A 106 8.31 18.26 11.00
N VAL A 107 8.76 17.07 10.63
CA VAL A 107 9.92 16.41 11.26
C VAL A 107 11.23 16.82 10.59
N VAL A 108 11.28 16.86 9.26
CA VAL A 108 12.52 17.13 8.51
C VAL A 108 12.89 18.62 8.54
N GLY A 109 11.88 19.51 8.46
CA GLY A 109 12.12 20.94 8.32
C GLY A 109 12.98 21.24 7.08
N ASN A 110 14.12 21.90 7.28
CA ASN A 110 15.08 22.25 6.23
C ASN A 110 16.32 21.31 6.19
N THR A 111 16.30 20.20 6.93
CA THR A 111 17.43 19.28 7.03
C THR A 111 17.52 18.40 5.79
N VAL A 112 18.72 18.21 5.25
CA VAL A 112 18.98 17.22 4.20
C VAL A 112 19.30 15.89 4.86
N LEU A 113 18.50 14.87 4.58
CA LEU A 113 18.68 13.52 5.11
C LEU A 113 19.42 12.64 4.10
N THR A 114 20.27 11.76 4.61
CA THR A 114 20.78 10.62 3.85
C THR A 114 19.65 9.64 3.53
N HIS A 115 19.90 8.71 2.59
CA HIS A 115 18.92 7.69 2.24
C HIS A 115 18.53 6.82 3.45
N GLU A 116 19.49 6.46 4.32
CA GLU A 116 19.24 5.65 5.51
C GLU A 116 18.41 6.39 6.57
N GLU A 117 18.71 7.67 6.80
CA GLU A 117 17.94 8.51 7.71
C GLU A 117 16.51 8.71 7.19
N PHE A 118 16.34 8.94 5.89
CA PHE A 118 15.02 9.09 5.28
C PHE A 118 14.22 7.79 5.34
N SER A 119 14.87 6.63 5.10
CA SER A 119 14.24 5.31 5.25
C SER A 119 13.78 5.04 6.68
N THR A 120 14.61 5.40 7.65
CA THR A 120 14.25 5.31 9.07
C THR A 120 13.04 6.19 9.38
N LEU A 121 13.05 7.45 8.94
CA LEU A 121 11.95 8.38 9.18
C LEU A 121 10.64 7.93 8.54
N VAL A 122 10.67 7.45 7.29
CA VAL A 122 9.48 6.94 6.61
C VAL A 122 8.89 5.75 7.36
N THR A 123 9.74 4.85 7.85
CA THR A 123 9.31 3.70 8.68
C THR A 123 8.62 4.15 9.97
N GLN A 124 9.19 5.15 10.66
CA GLN A 124 8.57 5.73 11.87
C GLN A 124 7.25 6.45 11.57
N VAL A 125 7.16 7.14 10.42
CA VAL A 125 5.91 7.77 9.99
C VAL A 125 4.84 6.71 9.68
N GLU A 126 5.18 5.61 9.00
CA GLU A 126 4.27 4.47 8.80
C GLU A 126 3.73 3.95 10.14
N ALA A 127 4.61 3.73 11.13
CA ALA A 127 4.20 3.25 12.45
C ALA A 127 3.20 4.18 13.12
N VAL A 128 3.40 5.50 13.03
CA VAL A 128 2.46 6.47 13.60
C VAL A 128 1.14 6.52 12.83
N LEU A 129 1.16 6.46 11.50
CA LEU A 129 -0.07 6.41 10.71
C LEU A 129 -0.90 5.17 11.03
N ASN A 130 -0.25 4.03 11.33
CA ASN A 130 -0.92 2.79 11.74
C ASN A 130 -1.27 2.73 13.24
N SER A 131 -0.83 3.70 14.05
CA SER A 131 -1.13 3.80 15.48
C SER A 131 -2.31 4.72 15.81
N ARG A 132 -2.99 5.23 14.78
CA ARG A 132 -4.18 6.10 14.93
C ARG A 132 -5.40 5.29 15.41
N PRO A 133 -6.22 5.81 16.33
CA PRO A 133 -7.48 5.19 16.72
C PRO A 133 -8.43 5.02 15.52
N LEU A 134 -9.10 3.86 15.42
CA LEU A 134 -10.13 3.59 14.40
C LEU A 134 -11.54 3.95 14.86
N CYS A 135 -11.74 4.00 16.17
CA CYS A 135 -12.99 4.40 16.82
C CYS A 135 -12.71 5.52 17.82
N ASN A 136 -13.78 6.21 18.22
CA ASN A 136 -13.69 7.13 19.34
C ASN A 136 -13.17 6.37 20.57
N LEU A 137 -12.34 7.05 21.35
CA LEU A 137 -11.90 6.52 22.63
C LEU A 137 -13.12 6.35 23.53
N SER A 138 -13.13 5.26 24.28
CA SER A 138 -14.13 5.03 25.31
C SER A 138 -14.10 6.17 26.34
N SER A 139 -15.26 6.54 26.85
CA SER A 139 -15.37 7.48 27.97
C SER A 139 -15.18 6.80 29.32
N ASP A 140 -15.09 5.46 29.35
CA ASP A 140 -14.81 4.70 30.55
C ASP A 140 -13.32 4.85 30.93
N PRO A 141 -13.00 5.39 32.11
CA PRO A 141 -11.61 5.55 32.56
C PRO A 141 -10.87 4.21 32.80
N ASN A 142 -11.57 3.07 32.76
CA ASN A 142 -10.95 1.73 32.87
C ASN A 142 -10.79 1.04 31.51
N ASP A 143 -11.23 1.68 30.42
CA ASP A 143 -11.11 1.16 29.06
C ASP A 143 -9.95 1.84 28.33
N ASP A 144 -8.75 1.30 28.55
CA ASP A 144 -7.52 1.73 27.88
C ASP A 144 -7.37 1.14 26.46
N PHE A 145 -8.37 0.39 25.98
CA PHE A 145 -8.26 -0.31 24.70
C PHE A 145 -8.53 0.63 23.52
N VAL A 146 -7.49 0.86 22.72
CA VAL A 146 -7.58 1.64 21.49
C VAL A 146 -7.34 0.75 20.30
N LEU A 147 -8.40 0.42 19.56
CA LEU A 147 -8.26 -0.31 18.31
C LEU A 147 -7.61 0.59 17.24
N THR A 148 -6.51 0.12 16.66
CA THR A 148 -5.72 0.84 15.64
C THR A 148 -5.48 -0.06 14.43
N PRO A 149 -5.12 0.49 13.25
CA PRO A 149 -4.72 -0.33 12.10
C PRO A 149 -3.61 -1.34 12.43
N ALA A 150 -2.66 -0.98 13.31
CA ALA A 150 -1.58 -1.86 13.73
C ALA A 150 -2.07 -3.20 14.32
N HIS A 151 -3.20 -3.21 15.02
CA HIS A 151 -3.77 -4.44 15.57
C HIS A 151 -4.12 -5.45 14.47
N PHE A 152 -4.54 -4.98 13.30
CA PHE A 152 -4.81 -5.84 12.14
C PHE A 152 -3.53 -6.27 11.41
N LEU A 153 -2.47 -5.47 11.49
CA LEU A 153 -1.21 -5.72 10.78
C LEU A 153 -0.25 -6.65 11.53
N VAL A 154 -0.16 -6.50 12.86
CA VAL A 154 0.83 -7.20 13.69
C VAL A 154 0.22 -7.85 14.94
N GLY A 155 -1.09 -7.76 15.14
CA GLY A 155 -1.78 -8.33 16.30
C GLY A 155 -1.66 -7.50 17.59
N SER A 156 -1.01 -6.34 17.55
CA SER A 156 -0.80 -5.46 18.71
C SER A 156 -0.69 -3.99 18.30
N SER A 157 -0.53 -3.10 19.28
CA SER A 157 -0.14 -1.72 19.05
C SER A 157 1.32 -1.60 18.57
N LEU A 158 1.61 -0.51 17.86
CA LEU A 158 2.98 -0.12 17.49
C LEU A 158 3.46 1.03 18.41
N PRO A 159 4.78 1.15 18.63
CA PRO A 159 5.34 2.31 19.33
C PRO A 159 5.13 3.58 18.50
N ARG A 160 4.84 4.69 19.19
CA ARG A 160 4.59 6.01 18.58
C ARG A 160 5.82 6.90 18.61
#